data_AF-A0A820CE56-F1
#
_entry.id   AF-A0A820CE56-F1
#
_cell.length_a   1.000
_cell.length_b   1.000
_cell.length_c   1.000
_cell.angle_alpha   90.00
_cell.angle_beta   90.00
_cell.angle_gamma   90.00
#
_symmetry.space_group_name_H-M   'P 1'
#
loop_
_entity.id
_entity.type
_entity.pdbx_description
1 polymer ?
#
loop_
_entity_poly.entity_id
_entity_poly.type
_entity_poly.pdbx_seq_one_letter_code
_entity_poly.pdbx_strand_id
1 'polypeptide(L)' 'MPHLDAIYIFCGDKSRHQEWTQNWTKIKGVHTNIKEIYQALQSVVKQSDQDTIA' A
#
# COMPACT_ATOMS: atom_id res chain seq x y z
N MET A 1 7.00 16.57 -12.07
CA MET A 1 5.81 15.72 -12.33
C MET A 1 5.53 14.90 -11.09
N PRO A 2 4.29 14.80 -10.60
CA PRO A 2 3.96 13.94 -9.48
C PRO A 2 4.19 12.47 -9.84
N HIS A 3 4.95 11.75 -9.02
CA HIS A 3 5.18 10.32 -9.16
C HIS A 3 4.25 9.56 -8.20
N LEU A 4 3.45 8.65 -8.76
CA LEU A 4 2.63 7.75 -7.95
C LEU A 4 3.45 6.51 -7.59
N ASP A 5 3.81 6.36 -6.33
CA ASP A 5 4.65 5.26 -5.85
C ASP A 5 3.83 4.03 -5.41
N ALA A 6 2.78 4.25 -4.60
CA ALA A 6 1.97 3.18 -4.04
C ALA A 6 0.49 3.55 -3.94
N ILE A 7 -0.37 2.55 -4.09
CA ILE A 7 -1.82 2.61 -3.87
C ILE A 7 -2.18 1.58 -2.80
N TYR A 8 -2.95 2.01 -1.80
CA TYR A 8 -3.54 1.16 -0.77
C TYR A 8 -5.06 1.27 -0.84
N ILE A 9 -5.75 0.12 -0.83
CA ILE A 9 -7.20 0.06 -0.99
C ILE A 9 -7.83 -0.38 0.32
N PHE A 10 -8.84 0.37 0.77
CA PHE A 10 -9.69 0.01 1.90
C PHE A 10 -11.07 -0.41 1.40
N CYS A 11 -11.48 -1.66 1.63
CA CYS A 11 -12.78 -2.16 1.21
C CYS A 11 -13.31 -3.25 2.15
N GLY A 12 -14.63 -3.37 2.28
CA GLY A 12 -15.27 -4.40 3.11
C GLY A 12 -15.20 -5.82 2.52
N ASP A 13 -14.98 -5.96 1.21
CA ASP A 13 -14.93 -7.24 0.51
C ASP A 13 -13.60 -7.37 -0.23
N LYS A 14 -12.58 -7.89 0.47
CA LYS A 14 -11.23 -8.04 -0.05
C LYS A 14 -11.19 -8.94 -1.29
N SER A 15 -11.88 -10.07 -1.25
CA SER A 15 -11.85 -11.08 -2.32
C SER A 15 -12.34 -10.52 -3.65
N ARG A 16 -13.42 -9.73 -3.61
CA ARG A 16 -13.96 -9.08 -4.82
C ARG A 16 -13.01 -8.08 -5.47
N HIS A 17 -12.14 -7.44 -4.69
CA HIS A 17 -11.23 -6.41 -5.20
C HIS A 17 -9.84 -6.98 -5.48
N GLN A 18 -9.45 -8.09 -4.87
CA GLN A 18 -8.13 -8.67 -5.01
C GLN A 18 -7.84 -9.08 -6.47
N GLU A 19 -8.82 -9.60 -7.19
CA GLU A 19 -8.65 -10.10 -8.56
C GLU A 19 -8.17 -9.02 -9.54
N TRP A 20 -8.83 -7.85 -9.59
CA TRP A 20 -8.39 -6.78 -10.49
C TRP A 20 -7.09 -6.12 -10.00
N THR A 21 -6.82 -6.15 -8.70
CA THR A 21 -5.59 -5.57 -8.14
C THR A 21 -4.33 -6.32 -8.52
N GLN A 22 -4.44 -7.63 -8.82
CA GLN A 22 -3.30 -8.44 -9.24
C GLN A 22 -2.66 -7.94 -10.54
N ASN A 23 -3.42 -7.22 -11.37
CA ASN A 23 -2.93 -6.67 -12.63
C ASN A 23 -2.19 -5.32 -12.48
N TRP A 24 -2.15 -4.74 -11.27
CA TRP A 24 -1.66 -3.39 -11.02
C TRP A 24 -0.49 -3.39 -10.03
N THR A 25 0.73 -3.22 -10.54
CA THR A 25 1.99 -3.28 -9.75
C THR A 25 2.15 -2.18 -8.70
N LYS A 26 1.44 -1.06 -8.87
CA LYS A 26 1.43 0.06 -7.91
C LYS A 26 0.52 -0.19 -6.72
N ILE A 27 -0.35 -1.20 -6.77
CA ILE A 27 -1.17 -1.57 -5.63
C ILE A 27 -0.31 -2.38 -4.67
N LYS A 28 -0.10 -1.83 -3.47
CA LYS A 28 0.73 -2.45 -2.44
C LYS A 28 -0.10 -3.19 -1.39
N GLY A 29 -1.41 -2.97 -1.35
CA GLY A 29 -2.29 -3.72 -0.46
C GLY A 29 -3.77 -3.43 -0.61
N VAL A 30 -4.58 -4.47 -0.37
CA VAL A 30 -6.04 -4.39 -0.20
C VAL A 30 -6.36 -4.82 1.23
N HIS A 31 -7.03 -3.93 1.95
CA HIS A 31 -7.23 -4.01 3.39
C HIS A 31 -8.72 -3.87 3.73
N THR A 32 -9.16 -4.62 4.72
CA THR A 32 -10.52 -4.51 5.30
C THR A 32 -10.51 -3.79 6.64
N ASN A 33 -9.31 -3.51 7.18
CA ASN A 33 -9.11 -2.81 8.44
C ASN A 33 -8.17 -1.63 8.26
N ILE A 34 -8.59 -0.43 8.67
CA ILE A 34 -7.81 0.80 8.55
C ILE A 34 -6.48 0.73 9.32
N LYS A 35 -6.41 -0.06 10.39
CA LYS A 35 -5.17 -0.27 11.16
C LYS A 35 -4.06 -0.90 10.32
N GLU A 36 -4.41 -1.79 9.38
CA GLU A 36 -3.43 -2.43 8.50
C GLU A 36 -2.81 -1.42 7.53
N ILE A 37 -3.62 -0.48 7.01
CA ILE A 37 -3.12 0.61 6.17
C ILE A 37 -2.17 1.50 6.96
N TYR A 38 -2.53 1.85 8.19
CA TYR A 38 -1.67 2.66 9.04
C TYR A 38 -0.31 1.99 9.28
N GLN A 39 -0.29 0.68 9.57
CA GLN A 39 0.94 -0.09 9.74
C GLN A 39 1.76 -0.16 8.45
N ALA A 40 1.12 -0.39 7.30
CA ALA A 40 1.80 -0.42 6.00
C ALA A 40 2.47 0.93 5.70
N LEU A 41 1.77 2.03 5.93
CA LEU A 41 2.31 3.38 5.74
C LEU A 41 3.47 3.68 6.71
N GLN A 42 3.37 3.28 7.98
CA GLN A 42 4.48 3.45 8.93
C GLN A 42 5.75 2.70 8.49
N SER A 43 5.62 1.49 7.96
CA SER A 43 6.76 0.73 7.46
C SER A 43 7.42 1.42 6.27
N VAL A 44 6.64 1.99 5.35
CA VAL A 44 7.18 2.76 4.21
C VAL A 44 7.98 3.96 4.70
N VAL A 45 7.41 4.76 5.61
CA VAL A 45 8.09 5.94 6.16
C VAL A 45 9.41 5.56 6.85
N LYS A 46 9.40 4.50 7.66
CA LYS A 46 10.60 4.02 8.36
C LYS A 46 11.67 3.49 7.40
N GLN A 47 11.27 2.84 6.31
CA GLN A 47 12.21 2.35 5.30
C GLN A 47 12.88 3.51 4.55
N SER A 48 12.12 4.56 4.21
CA SER A 48 12.65 5.77 3.55
C SER A 48 13.69 6.50 4.40
N ASP A 49 13.53 6.52 5.73
CA ASP A 49 14.53 7.11 6.63
C ASP A 49 15.83 6.30 6.68
N GLN A 50 15.78 4.98 6.45
CA GLN A 50 16.96 4.11 6.44
C GLN A 50 17.71 4.13 5.11
N ASP A 51 17.01 4.34 3.99
CA ASP A 51 17.64 4.43 2.66
C ASP A 51 18.36 5.78 2.42
N THR A 52 18.22 6.75 3.33
CA THR A 52 18.91 8.05 3.27
C THR A 52 20.34 8.00 3.83
N ILE A 53 20.81 6.82 4.29
CA ILE A 53 22.17 6.59 4.77
C ILE A 53 22.86 5.53 3.88
N ALA A 54 23.22 5.91 2.66
CA ALA A 54 24.14 5.16 1.81
C ALA A 54 24.98 6.11 0.94
#